data_AF-A0A2N2DI27-F1
#
_entry.id   AF-A0A2N2DI27-F1
#
_cell.length_a   1.000
_cell.length_b   1.000
_cell.length_c   1.000
_cell.angle_alpha   90.00
_cell.angle_beta   90.00
_cell.angle_gamma   90.00
#
_symmetry.space_group_name_H-M   'P 1'
#
loop_
_entity.id
_entity.type
_entity.pdbx_description
1 polymer ?
#
loop_
_entity_poly.entity_id
_entity_poly.type
_entity_poly.pdbx_seq_one_letter_code
_entity_poly.pdbx_strand_id
1 'polypeptide(L)'
;MAFMNARKRNKTMTYIIVALVSLGLLITTLPSIGSYLFSGTGSGGSSAYSANNDFESAMNLLGQGKVKDANRKFESAIDKYEKILKETPDDILVLGDLATAKHYTGNTDEAITLVKKALEINPAFSTARINYAIYLFEGKGDVDSAIAELGKIEESDPNYQRAQTVLANIENAAKAPPQTSPAPGGPVPPPPGGQTPPPPAGN
;
A
#
# COMPACT_ATOMS: atom_id res chain seq x y z
N MET A 1 37.19 22.15 55.41
CA MET A 1 36.90 22.88 54.17
C MET A 1 36.66 21.87 53.05
N ALA A 2 35.60 22.11 52.27
CA ALA A 2 35.37 21.69 50.87
C ALA A 2 35.16 20.20 50.51
N PHE A 3 33.89 19.80 50.56
CA PHE A 3 33.08 19.19 49.50
C PHE A 3 33.74 18.47 48.28
N MET A 4 33.13 17.32 47.97
CA MET A 4 32.80 16.82 46.63
C MET A 4 33.90 16.17 45.77
N ASN A 5 33.46 15.18 44.99
CA ASN A 5 33.96 14.81 43.65
C ASN A 5 34.93 13.65 43.43
N ALA A 6 34.97 12.62 44.29
CA ALA A 6 35.46 11.32 43.81
C ALA A 6 34.52 10.70 42.74
N ARG A 7 33.22 11.08 42.71
CA ARG A 7 32.25 10.68 41.67
C ARG A 7 32.42 11.41 40.32
N LYS A 8 33.32 12.39 40.21
CA LYS A 8 33.67 13.06 38.94
C LYS A 8 34.92 12.51 38.24
N ARG A 9 35.78 11.72 38.91
CA ARG A 9 36.95 11.10 38.25
C ARG A 9 36.58 10.02 37.23
N ASN A 10 35.37 9.46 37.32
CA ASN A 10 34.84 8.53 36.30
C ASN A 10 34.38 9.23 35.02
N LYS A 11 34.18 10.56 34.99
CA LYS A 11 33.77 11.25 33.77
C LYS A 11 34.96 11.53 32.85
N THR A 12 36.14 11.79 33.39
CA THR A 12 37.36 12.02 32.59
C THR A 12 37.92 10.74 31.96
N MET A 13 37.74 9.57 32.60
CA MET A 13 38.05 8.25 32.02
C MET A 13 37.11 7.89 30.86
N THR A 14 35.84 8.30 30.90
CA THR A 14 34.89 8.08 29.79
C THR A 14 35.31 8.83 28.52
N TYR A 15 35.86 10.04 28.63
CA TYR A 15 36.32 10.81 27.46
C TYR A 15 37.60 10.25 26.83
N ILE A 16 38.42 9.48 27.56
CA ILE A 16 39.60 8.80 27.00
C ILE A 16 39.20 7.52 26.23
N ILE A 17 38.12 6.84 26.64
CA ILE A 17 37.60 5.67 25.92
C ILE A 17 36.88 6.08 24.63
N VAL A 18 36.22 7.25 24.61
CA VAL A 18 35.59 7.80 23.38
C VAL A 18 36.65 8.31 22.38
N ALA A 19 37.89 8.57 22.81
CA ALA A 19 38.99 8.95 21.91
C ALA A 19 39.69 7.76 21.21
N LEU A 20 39.37 6.52 21.58
CA LEU A 20 39.86 5.31 20.89
C LEU A 20 38.85 4.72 19.89
N VAL A 21 37.93 5.55 19.40
CA VAL A 21 37.03 5.27 18.26
C VAL A 21 37.79 5.34 16.91
N SER A 22 39.09 5.05 16.88
CA SER A 22 39.88 5.13 15.66
C SER A 22 40.96 4.05 15.55
N LEU A 23 40.56 2.78 15.68
CA LEU A 23 41.10 1.70 14.84
C LEU A 23 40.36 0.38 15.14
N GLY A 24 39.84 -0.28 14.10
CA GLY A 24 39.59 -1.72 14.14
C GLY A 24 38.13 -2.15 14.24
N LEU A 25 37.52 -2.32 13.06
CA LEU A 25 36.60 -3.41 12.67
C LEU A 25 36.23 -4.44 13.77
N LEU A 26 34.96 -4.47 14.17
CA LEU A 26 34.12 -5.68 14.15
C LEU A 26 32.66 -5.32 14.50
N ILE A 27 31.82 -5.01 13.51
CA ILE A 27 30.37 -4.99 13.72
C ILE A 27 29.85 -6.36 13.30
N THR A 28 29.52 -7.19 14.30
CA THR A 28 28.84 -8.46 14.15
C THR A 28 27.33 -8.22 13.98
N THR A 29 26.84 -8.47 12.77
CA THR A 29 25.49 -8.91 12.37
C THR A 29 24.26 -8.30 13.07
N LEU A 30 23.69 -7.28 12.43
CA LEU A 30 22.24 -7.06 12.37
C LEU A 30 21.86 -6.97 10.87
N PRO A 31 21.09 -7.89 10.27
CA PRO A 31 20.53 -7.66 8.95
C PRO A 31 19.22 -6.90 9.13
N SER A 32 19.32 -5.58 9.26
CA SER A 32 18.17 -4.68 9.09
C SER A 32 18.70 -3.39 8.50
N ILE A 33 18.16 -3.07 7.31
CA ILE A 33 18.44 -1.88 6.49
C ILE A 33 19.68 -2.05 5.59
N GLY A 34 19.47 -2.47 4.34
CA GLY A 34 20.53 -2.44 3.34
C GLY A 34 20.36 -3.28 2.08
N SER A 35 19.15 -3.40 1.50
CA SER A 35 18.96 -3.97 0.15
C SER A 35 18.35 -2.99 -0.87
N TYR A 36 18.27 -1.70 -0.52
CA TYR A 36 17.89 -0.63 -1.46
C TYR A 36 19.11 0.01 -2.11
N LEU A 37 19.97 -0.74 -2.80
CA LEU A 37 20.87 -0.18 -3.82
C LEU A 37 21.34 -1.30 -4.78
N PHE A 38 20.62 -1.42 -5.90
CA PHE A 38 21.14 -1.73 -7.23
C PHE A 38 22.02 -2.99 -7.42
N SER A 39 21.39 -4.07 -7.88
CA SER A 39 21.99 -4.96 -8.89
C SER A 39 21.04 -5.10 -10.07
N GLY A 40 21.45 -4.57 -11.22
CA GLY A 40 20.79 -4.82 -12.50
C GLY A 40 20.72 -6.31 -12.86
N THR A 41 19.79 -6.63 -13.76
CA THR A 41 19.50 -7.96 -14.34
C THR A 41 19.07 -9.03 -13.35
N GLY A 42 18.00 -8.76 -12.59
CA GLY A 42 17.14 -9.77 -11.98
C GLY A 42 15.74 -9.62 -12.55
N SER A 43 15.10 -10.72 -12.92
CA SER A 43 13.73 -10.82 -13.48
C SER A 43 12.60 -10.09 -12.71
N GLY A 44 12.87 -9.53 -11.52
CA GLY A 44 11.89 -8.84 -10.68
C GLY A 44 11.42 -7.49 -11.22
N GLY A 45 12.31 -6.67 -11.81
CA GLY A 45 11.95 -5.34 -12.32
C GLY A 45 11.04 -5.38 -13.56
N SER A 46 11.31 -6.32 -14.47
CA SER A 46 10.45 -6.54 -15.66
C SER A 46 9.11 -7.18 -15.29
N SER A 47 9.08 -8.02 -14.26
CA SER A 47 7.85 -8.64 -13.77
C SER A 47 6.92 -7.60 -13.13
N ALA A 48 7.43 -6.72 -12.25
CA ALA A 48 6.65 -5.64 -11.65
C ALA A 48 6.15 -4.64 -12.71
N TYR A 49 7.03 -4.22 -13.63
CA TYR A 49 6.63 -3.36 -14.75
C TYR A 49 5.51 -4.00 -15.60
N SER A 50 5.65 -5.29 -15.94
CA SER A 50 4.61 -5.99 -16.71
C SER A 50 3.30 -6.16 -15.94
N ALA A 51 3.35 -6.38 -14.61
CA ALA A 51 2.15 -6.47 -13.78
C ALA A 51 1.40 -5.13 -13.75
N ASN A 52 2.14 -4.04 -13.52
CA ASN A 52 1.59 -2.69 -13.49
C ASN A 52 0.97 -2.30 -14.83
N ASN A 53 1.62 -2.61 -15.95
CA ASN A 53 1.06 -2.33 -17.28
C ASN A 53 -0.26 -3.06 -17.54
N ASP A 54 -0.38 -4.32 -17.12
CA ASP A 54 -1.63 -5.06 -17.26
C ASP A 54 -2.71 -4.54 -16.32
N PHE A 55 -2.34 -4.16 -15.09
CA PHE A 55 -3.25 -3.52 -14.14
C PHE A 55 -3.78 -2.17 -14.68
N GLU A 56 -2.90 -1.29 -15.15
CA GLU A 56 -3.27 -0.01 -15.75
C GLU A 56 -4.15 -0.19 -16.99
N SER A 57 -3.80 -1.16 -17.84
CA SER A 57 -4.62 -1.54 -18.99
C SER A 57 -6.01 -1.98 -18.55
N ALA A 58 -6.11 -2.79 -17.49
CA ALA A 58 -7.38 -3.26 -16.94
C ALA A 58 -8.22 -2.09 -16.43
N MET A 59 -7.64 -1.17 -15.65
CA MET A 59 -8.32 0.02 -15.15
C MET A 59 -8.83 0.92 -16.29
N ASN A 60 -8.02 1.13 -17.33
CA ASN A 60 -8.43 1.90 -18.50
C ASN A 60 -9.59 1.22 -19.27
N LEU A 61 -9.51 -0.09 -19.47
CA LEU A 61 -10.58 -0.87 -20.11
C LEU A 61 -11.87 -0.84 -19.29
N LEU A 62 -11.76 -0.90 -17.96
CA LEU A 62 -12.90 -0.79 -17.06
C LEU A 62 -13.57 0.59 -17.18
N GLY A 63 -12.78 1.67 -17.22
CA GLY A 63 -13.29 3.02 -17.46
C GLY A 63 -13.97 3.21 -18.82
N GLN A 64 -13.60 2.40 -19.81
CA GLN A 64 -14.27 2.34 -21.13
C GLN A 64 -15.51 1.43 -21.15
N GLY A 65 -15.86 0.79 -20.03
CA GLY A 65 -16.95 -0.19 -19.94
C GLY A 65 -16.62 -1.55 -20.58
N LYS A 66 -15.37 -1.80 -20.95
CA LYS A 66 -14.90 -3.08 -21.55
C LYS A 66 -14.59 -4.11 -20.47
N VAL A 67 -15.59 -4.44 -19.65
CA VAL A 67 -15.45 -5.28 -18.44
C VAL A 67 -14.78 -6.63 -18.74
N LYS A 68 -15.15 -7.30 -19.83
CA LYS A 68 -14.56 -8.59 -20.19
C LYS A 68 -13.06 -8.50 -20.49
N ASP A 69 -12.64 -7.46 -21.21
CA ASP A 69 -11.23 -7.25 -21.52
C ASP A 69 -10.44 -6.80 -20.28
N ALA A 70 -11.07 -5.99 -19.41
CA ALA A 70 -10.51 -5.60 -18.13
C ALA A 70 -10.27 -6.81 -17.23
N ASN A 71 -11.24 -7.72 -17.10
CA ASN A 71 -11.10 -8.94 -16.30
C ASN A 71 -9.92 -9.80 -16.75
N ARG A 72 -9.78 -10.03 -18.07
CA ARG A 72 -8.62 -10.75 -18.62
C ARG A 72 -7.29 -10.08 -18.26
N LYS A 73 -7.25 -8.75 -18.23
CA LYS A 73 -6.06 -7.99 -17.84
C LYS A 73 -5.80 -8.03 -16.34
N PHE A 74 -6.85 -7.97 -15.50
CA PHE A 74 -6.72 -8.16 -14.06
C PHE A 74 -6.22 -9.57 -13.71
N GLU A 75 -6.76 -10.63 -14.32
CA GLU A 75 -6.27 -12.00 -14.15
C GLU A 75 -4.77 -12.10 -14.48
N SER A 76 -4.34 -11.48 -15.59
CA SER A 76 -2.92 -11.47 -15.96
C SER A 76 -2.04 -10.68 -14.99
N ALA A 77 -2.57 -9.62 -14.37
CA ALA A 77 -1.87 -8.85 -13.35
C ALA A 77 -1.76 -9.63 -12.04
N ILE A 78 -2.85 -10.32 -11.63
CA ILE A 78 -2.90 -11.19 -10.44
C ILE A 78 -1.76 -12.22 -10.48
N ASP A 79 -1.64 -12.98 -11.57
CA ASP A 79 -0.60 -14.01 -11.72
C ASP A 79 0.82 -13.48 -11.53
N LYS A 80 1.06 -12.21 -11.92
CA LYS A 80 2.38 -11.57 -11.82
C LYS A 80 2.60 -11.01 -10.42
N TYR A 81 1.60 -10.35 -9.83
CA TYR A 81 1.69 -9.86 -8.46
C TYR A 81 1.85 -10.99 -7.44
N GLU A 82 1.16 -12.11 -7.61
CA GLU A 82 1.34 -13.29 -6.74
C GLU A 82 2.77 -13.84 -6.81
N LYS A 83 3.43 -13.77 -7.97
CA LYS A 83 4.86 -14.15 -8.09
C LYS A 83 5.76 -13.14 -7.40
N ILE A 84 5.48 -11.84 -7.53
CA ILE A 84 6.26 -10.79 -6.87
C ILE A 84 6.17 -10.94 -5.35
N LEU A 85 4.97 -11.18 -4.80
CA LEU A 85 4.78 -11.35 -3.36
C LEU A 85 5.42 -12.63 -2.78
N LYS A 86 5.82 -13.61 -3.61
CA LYS A 86 6.63 -14.73 -3.13
C LYS A 86 8.04 -14.30 -2.74
N GLU A 87 8.57 -13.29 -3.41
CA GLU A 87 9.91 -12.73 -3.16
C GLU A 87 9.84 -11.55 -2.17
N THR A 88 8.79 -10.73 -2.28
CA THR A 88 8.59 -9.52 -1.46
C THR A 88 7.21 -9.56 -0.79
N PRO A 89 7.00 -10.41 0.23
CA PRO A 89 5.68 -10.69 0.79
C PRO A 89 5.01 -9.48 1.44
N ASP A 90 5.78 -8.47 1.84
CA ASP A 90 5.31 -7.32 2.60
C ASP A 90 5.37 -6.02 1.78
N ASP A 91 5.46 -6.12 0.45
CA ASP A 91 5.33 -4.96 -0.43
C ASP A 91 3.88 -4.45 -0.41
N ILE A 92 3.65 -3.38 0.35
CA ILE A 92 2.32 -2.80 0.57
C ILE A 92 1.67 -2.27 -0.72
N LEU A 93 2.46 -1.88 -1.72
CA LEU A 93 1.93 -1.38 -2.99
C LEU A 93 1.39 -2.57 -3.80
N VAL A 94 2.19 -3.63 -3.91
CA VAL A 94 1.78 -4.87 -4.60
C VAL A 94 0.60 -5.54 -3.91
N LEU A 95 0.57 -5.55 -2.58
CA LEU A 95 -0.59 -6.03 -1.81
C LEU A 95 -1.87 -5.25 -2.15
N GLY A 96 -1.78 -3.92 -2.25
CA GLY A 96 -2.91 -3.06 -2.61
C GLY A 96 -3.40 -3.23 -4.05
N ASP A 97 -2.47 -3.36 -5.00
CA ASP A 97 -2.81 -3.55 -6.41
C ASP A 97 -3.38 -4.95 -6.68
N LEU A 98 -2.81 -5.98 -6.03
CA LEU A 98 -3.36 -7.33 -6.07
C LEU A 98 -4.76 -7.38 -5.46
N ALA A 99 -4.97 -6.73 -4.30
CA ALA A 99 -6.29 -6.64 -3.68
C ALA A 99 -7.30 -6.01 -4.63
N THR A 100 -6.91 -4.92 -5.30
CA THR A 100 -7.76 -4.24 -6.28
C THR A 100 -8.13 -5.15 -7.45
N ALA A 101 -7.15 -5.84 -8.04
CA ALA A 101 -7.40 -6.77 -9.12
C ALA A 101 -8.30 -7.96 -8.69
N LYS A 102 -8.11 -8.48 -7.47
CA LYS A 102 -8.94 -9.54 -6.88
C LYS A 102 -10.38 -9.08 -6.67
N HIS A 103 -10.61 -7.86 -6.19
CA HIS A 103 -11.97 -7.29 -6.06
C HIS A 103 -12.70 -7.24 -7.40
N TYR A 104 -12.07 -6.69 -8.45
CA TYR A 104 -12.69 -6.59 -9.78
C TYR A 104 -12.94 -7.92 -10.48
N THR A 105 -12.21 -8.96 -10.10
CA THR A 105 -12.40 -10.32 -10.61
C THR A 105 -13.36 -11.15 -9.76
N GLY A 106 -14.04 -10.53 -8.78
CA GLY A 106 -15.06 -11.16 -7.95
C GLY A 106 -14.54 -11.84 -6.68
N ASN A 107 -13.24 -11.72 -6.40
CA ASN A 107 -12.57 -12.32 -5.24
C ASN A 107 -12.45 -11.30 -4.09
N THR A 108 -13.55 -10.64 -3.71
CA THR A 108 -13.57 -9.57 -2.70
C THR A 108 -13.04 -10.03 -1.33
N ASP A 109 -13.29 -11.26 -0.90
CA ASP A 109 -12.79 -11.75 0.39
C ASP A 109 -11.26 -11.81 0.46
N GLU A 110 -10.63 -12.26 -0.63
CA GLU A 110 -9.18 -12.24 -0.77
C GLU A 110 -8.66 -10.80 -0.80
N ALA A 111 -9.34 -9.91 -1.53
CA ALA A 111 -9.01 -8.50 -1.56
C ALA A 111 -9.01 -7.85 -0.17
N ILE A 112 -10.03 -8.14 0.65
CA ILE A 112 -10.13 -7.66 2.03
C ILE A 112 -8.97 -8.21 2.88
N THR A 113 -8.61 -9.48 2.69
CA THR A 113 -7.48 -10.08 3.42
C THR A 113 -6.15 -9.38 3.07
N LEU A 114 -5.91 -9.14 1.78
CA LEU A 114 -4.70 -8.49 1.30
C LEU A 114 -4.59 -7.03 1.75
N VAL A 115 -5.68 -6.27 1.67
CA VAL A 115 -5.67 -4.86 2.09
C VAL A 115 -5.53 -4.72 3.61
N LYS A 116 -6.08 -5.65 4.39
CA LYS A 116 -5.83 -5.73 5.84
C LYS A 116 -4.36 -5.98 6.13
N LYS A 117 -3.72 -6.92 5.42
CA LYS A 117 -2.27 -7.15 5.56
C LYS A 117 -1.48 -5.87 5.26
N ALA A 118 -1.81 -5.14 4.19
CA ALA A 118 -1.15 -3.87 3.88
C ALA A 118 -1.33 -2.83 5.00
N LEU A 119 -2.50 -2.77 5.63
CA LEU A 119 -2.79 -1.87 6.75
C LEU A 119 -2.17 -2.32 8.09
N GLU A 120 -1.93 -3.61 8.28
CA GLU A 120 -1.14 -4.13 9.41
C GLU A 120 0.33 -3.68 9.31
N ILE A 121 0.89 -3.69 8.10
CA ILE A 121 2.27 -3.24 7.84
C ILE A 121 2.36 -1.71 7.93
N ASN A 122 1.42 -1.00 7.31
CA ASN A 122 1.35 0.46 7.35
C ASN A 122 -0.07 0.96 7.65
N PRO A 123 -0.39 1.21 8.93
CA PRO A 123 -1.70 1.71 9.34
C PRO A 123 -2.06 3.09 8.77
N ALA A 124 -1.06 3.88 8.36
CA ALA A 124 -1.24 5.21 7.80
C ALA A 124 -1.41 5.21 6.26
N PHE A 125 -1.49 4.02 5.63
CA PHE A 125 -1.65 3.94 4.18
C PHE A 125 -3.09 4.26 3.74
N SER A 126 -3.39 5.55 3.58
CA SER A 126 -4.74 6.05 3.28
C SER A 126 -5.35 5.43 2.02
N THR A 127 -4.55 5.15 0.98
CA THR A 127 -5.02 4.49 -0.24
C THR A 127 -5.55 3.08 0.04
N ALA A 128 -4.83 2.27 0.84
CA ALA A 128 -5.31 0.95 1.24
C ALA A 128 -6.57 1.06 2.12
N ARG A 129 -6.64 2.04 3.01
CA ARG A 129 -7.83 2.23 3.87
C ARG A 129 -9.07 2.61 3.05
N ILE A 130 -8.92 3.46 2.03
CA ILE A 130 -10.00 3.76 1.08
C ILE A 130 -10.42 2.52 0.30
N ASN A 131 -9.46 1.78 -0.23
CA ASN A 131 -9.76 0.54 -0.95
C ASN A 131 -10.51 -0.44 -0.07
N TYR A 132 -10.13 -0.57 1.20
CA TYR A 132 -10.83 -1.42 2.17
C TYR A 132 -12.29 -0.97 2.38
N ALA A 133 -12.53 0.34 2.55
CA ALA A 133 -13.88 0.87 2.63
C ALA A 133 -14.71 0.59 1.38
N ILE A 134 -14.11 0.72 0.18
CA ILE A 134 -14.78 0.41 -1.09
C ILE A 134 -15.14 -1.08 -1.16
N TYR A 135 -14.24 -1.99 -0.78
CA TYR A 135 -14.51 -3.43 -0.82
C TYR A 135 -15.60 -3.86 0.17
N LEU A 136 -15.64 -3.25 1.35
CA LEU A 136 -16.72 -3.44 2.32
C LEU A 136 -18.06 -2.97 1.76
N PHE A 137 -18.09 -1.78 1.16
CA PHE A 137 -19.32 -1.22 0.59
C PHE A 137 -19.81 -1.99 -0.64
N GLU A 138 -18.99 -2.07 -1.70
CA GLU A 138 -19.41 -2.64 -2.97
C GLU A 138 -19.49 -4.16 -2.94
N GLY A 139 -18.55 -4.80 -2.25
CA GLY A 139 -18.41 -6.25 -2.28
C GLY A 139 -19.11 -6.97 -1.13
N LYS A 140 -19.30 -6.31 0.01
CA LYS A 140 -20.02 -6.89 1.17
C LYS A 140 -21.36 -6.22 1.47
N GLY A 141 -21.63 -5.05 0.91
CA GLY A 141 -22.80 -4.25 1.29
C GLY A 141 -22.72 -3.73 2.73
N ASP A 142 -21.54 -3.77 3.35
CA ASP A 142 -21.32 -3.36 4.72
C ASP A 142 -21.02 -1.85 4.77
N VAL A 143 -22.10 -1.08 4.69
CA VAL A 143 -22.07 0.39 4.68
C VAL A 143 -21.47 0.95 5.96
N ASP A 144 -21.86 0.40 7.11
CA ASP A 144 -21.44 0.92 8.43
C ASP A 144 -19.93 0.75 8.63
N SER A 145 -19.39 -0.43 8.31
CA SER A 145 -17.94 -0.66 8.41
C SER A 145 -17.16 0.19 7.39
N ALA A 146 -17.70 0.39 6.18
CA ALA A 146 -17.05 1.22 5.17
C ALA A 146 -16.93 2.68 5.63
N ILE A 147 -17.99 3.25 6.20
CA ILE A 147 -17.99 4.61 6.76
C ILE A 147 -17.01 4.71 7.94
N ALA A 148 -16.99 3.71 8.83
CA ALA A 148 -16.06 3.68 9.96
C ALA A 148 -14.59 3.70 9.52
N GLU A 149 -14.23 2.99 8.45
CA GLU A 149 -12.86 3.02 7.91
C GLU A 149 -12.49 4.37 7.28
N LEU A 150 -13.43 5.06 6.64
CA LEU A 150 -13.20 6.42 6.12
C LEU A 150 -13.07 7.46 7.24
N GLY A 151 -13.82 7.30 8.33
CA GLY A 151 -13.72 8.17 9.52
C GLY A 151 -12.31 8.17 10.13
N LYS A 152 -11.62 7.03 10.13
CA LYS A 152 -10.21 6.94 10.57
C LYS A 152 -9.26 7.77 9.71
N ILE A 153 -9.57 7.99 8.43
CA ILE A 153 -8.78 8.88 7.57
C ILE A 153 -9.06 10.32 7.96
N GLU A 154 -10.33 10.69 8.13
CA GLU A 154 -10.75 12.04 8.51
C GLU A 154 -10.16 12.48 9.86
N GLU A 155 -10.04 11.57 10.84
CA GLU A 155 -9.35 11.82 12.11
C GLU A 155 -7.88 12.23 11.91
N SER A 156 -7.20 11.69 10.90
CA SER A 156 -5.79 11.93 10.62
C SER A 156 -5.52 13.07 9.63
N ASP A 157 -6.38 13.20 8.62
CA ASP A 157 -6.34 14.23 7.58
C ASP A 157 -7.78 14.58 7.18
N PRO A 158 -8.38 15.58 7.85
CA PRO A 158 -9.74 16.03 7.58
C PRO A 158 -9.96 16.54 6.15
N ASN A 159 -8.89 16.94 5.45
CA ASN A 159 -8.95 17.50 4.10
C ASN A 159 -8.58 16.49 3.01
N TYR A 160 -8.54 15.20 3.34
CA TYR A 160 -8.25 14.15 2.37
C TYR A 160 -9.41 14.01 1.36
N GLN A 161 -9.35 14.81 0.30
CA GLN A 161 -10.42 15.00 -0.69
C GLN A 161 -11.00 13.68 -1.20
N ARG A 162 -10.14 12.67 -1.44
CA ARG A 162 -10.58 11.38 -1.96
C ARG A 162 -11.44 10.60 -0.95
N ALA A 163 -11.13 10.66 0.35
CA ALA A 163 -11.94 10.00 1.38
C ALA A 163 -13.31 10.66 1.48
N GLN A 164 -13.37 12.00 1.42
CA GLN A 164 -14.63 12.75 1.42
C GLN A 164 -15.49 12.40 0.21
N THR A 165 -14.90 12.30 -0.98
CA THR A 165 -15.64 11.90 -2.19
C THR A 165 -16.20 10.49 -2.07
N VAL A 166 -15.41 9.53 -1.57
CA VAL A 166 -15.89 8.16 -1.37
C VAL A 166 -16.99 8.10 -0.31
N LEU A 167 -16.84 8.81 0.81
CA LEU A 167 -17.84 8.88 1.87
C LEU A 167 -19.17 9.43 1.34
N ALA A 168 -19.14 10.56 0.63
CA ALA A 168 -20.33 11.15 0.03
C ALA A 168 -21.02 10.19 -0.95
N ASN A 169 -20.25 9.44 -1.75
CA ASN A 169 -20.79 8.46 -2.68
C ASN A 169 -21.50 7.31 -1.93
N ILE A 170 -20.86 6.77 -0.88
CA ILE A 170 -21.43 5.70 -0.05
C ILE A 170 -22.72 6.16 0.63
N GLU A 171 -22.71 7.35 1.25
CA GLU A 171 -23.89 7.90 1.91
C GLU A 171 -25.05 8.15 0.96
N ASN A 172 -24.76 8.70 -0.22
CA ASN A 172 -25.78 8.96 -1.24
C ASN A 172 -26.41 7.65 -1.74
N ALA A 173 -25.58 6.62 -1.96
CA ALA A 173 -26.05 5.31 -2.35
C ALA A 173 -26.90 4.63 -1.25
N ALA A 174 -26.54 4.81 0.03
CA ALA A 174 -27.30 4.29 1.16
C ALA A 174 -28.65 5.00 1.37
N LYS A 175 -28.76 6.28 0.98
CA LYS A 175 -30.00 7.08 1.08
C LYS A 175 -30.98 6.87 -0.07
N ALA A 176 -30.52 6.35 -1.21
CA ALA A 176 -31.40 6.03 -2.34
C ALA A 176 -32.33 4.85 -1.95
N PRO A 177 -33.62 4.84 -2.37
CA PRO A 177 -34.44 3.62 -2.28
C PRO A 177 -33.67 2.48 -2.97
N PRO A 178 -33.80 1.21 -2.54
CA PRO A 178 -32.98 0.11 -3.03
C PRO A 178 -33.02 0.09 -4.56
N GLN A 179 -32.00 0.71 -5.15
CA GLN A 179 -31.71 0.61 -6.55
C GLN A 179 -31.39 -0.87 -6.69
N THR A 180 -32.11 -1.58 -7.56
CA THR A 180 -31.68 -2.89 -8.02
C THR A 180 -30.19 -2.78 -8.27
N SER A 181 -29.41 -3.56 -7.52
CA SER A 181 -27.96 -3.49 -7.45
C SER A 181 -27.40 -3.09 -8.81
N PRO A 182 -26.44 -2.15 -8.92
CA PRO A 182 -25.68 -2.09 -10.15
C PRO A 182 -25.15 -3.52 -10.32
N ALA A 183 -25.56 -4.17 -11.41
CA ALA A 183 -25.09 -5.50 -11.72
C ALA A 183 -23.56 -5.50 -11.54
N PRO A 184 -22.95 -6.57 -11.01
CA PRO A 184 -21.50 -6.62 -10.87
C PRO A 184 -20.89 -6.33 -12.25
N GLY A 185 -20.29 -5.14 -12.41
CA GLY A 185 -19.94 -4.60 -13.73
C GLY A 185 -20.21 -3.11 -13.99
N GLY A 186 -20.68 -2.32 -13.01
CA GLY A 186 -20.67 -0.86 -13.13
C GLY A 186 -19.24 -0.29 -13.12
N PRO A 187 -18.93 0.75 -13.91
CA PRO A 187 -17.58 1.31 -13.97
C PRO A 187 -17.23 1.96 -12.63
N VAL A 188 -16.22 1.41 -11.96
CA VAL A 188 -15.63 2.06 -10.78
C VAL A 188 -14.81 3.26 -11.26
N PRO A 189 -14.87 4.42 -10.58
CA PRO A 189 -14.03 5.57 -10.91
C PRO A 189 -12.56 5.14 -10.94
N PRO A 190 -11.78 5.56 -11.97
CA PRO A 190 -10.37 5.20 -12.05
C PRO A 190 -9.64 5.68 -10.79
N PRO A 191 -8.67 4.92 -10.26
CA PRO A 191 -7.77 5.46 -9.25
C PRO A 191 -7.11 6.70 -9.86
N PRO A 192 -7.12 7.87 -9.19
CA PRO A 192 -6.31 9.00 -9.61
C PRO A 192 -4.88 8.49 -9.64
N GLY A 193 -4.22 8.66 -10.79
CA GLY A 193 -2.95 8.04 -11.12
C GLY A 193 -2.02 7.93 -9.92
N GLY A 194 -1.57 6.71 -9.64
CA GLY A 194 -0.35 6.55 -8.87
C GLY A 194 0.70 7.41 -9.53
N GLN A 195 1.42 8.20 -8.73
CA GLN A 195 2.58 8.93 -9.23
C GLN A 195 3.50 7.88 -9.87
N THR A 196 3.54 7.86 -11.20
CA THR A 196 4.52 7.07 -11.93
C THR A 196 5.89 7.64 -11.52
N PRO A 197 6.83 6.82 -11.02
CA PRO A 197 8.19 7.29 -10.89
C PRO A 197 8.68 7.73 -12.29
N PRO A 198 9.43 8.85 -12.39
CA PRO A 198 9.89 9.34 -13.68
C PRO A 198 10.68 8.24 -14.41
N PRO A 199 10.59 8.17 -15.75
CA PRO A 199 11.38 7.20 -16.51
C PRO A 199 12.87 7.39 -16.19
N PRO A 200 13.66 6.30 -16.07
CA PRO A 200 15.09 6.42 -15.83
C PRO A 200 15.71 7.25 -16.95
N ALA A 201 16.45 8.29 -16.56
CA ALA A 201 17.19 9.13 -17.50
C ALA A 201 18.08 8.22 -18.36
N GLY A 202 17.80 8.22 -19.67
CA GLY A 202 18.60 7.46 -20.63
C GLY A 202 20.03 7.98 -20.67
N ASN A 203 20.98 7.05 -20.65
CA ASN A 203 22.36 7.26 -21.11
C ASN A 203 22.42 7.00 -22.62
#